data_AF-A0A7Y8MPU7-F1
#
_entry.id   AF-A0A7Y8MPU7-F1
#
_cell.length_a   1.000
_cell.length_b   1.000
_cell.length_c   1.000
_cell.angle_alpha   90.00
_cell.angle_beta   90.00
_cell.angle_gamma   90.00
#
_symmetry.space_group_name_H-M   'P 1'
#
loop_
_entity.id
_entity.type
_entity.pdbx_description
1 polymer ?
#
loop_
_entity_poly.entity_id
_entity_poly.type
_entity_poly.pdbx_seq_one_letter_code
_entity_poly.pdbx_strand_id
1 'polypeptide(L)'
;MLRRFTLIHLLLGVIFINILMIALFVLALSGVGGLATAWFAKLIGLGTGPQSNYLFLSLLVFVNGAAILGASYLILVPVLSEGQIGSYQALHDTLKRSPHVSDEACGEVLRSLHHDREAMESNRINAMIVFLVGMLLFALIFPALCYNFAHTFEAGIPLFVRNGMPVANADITIDDAVMFGLDQAARAATLFLLDVFGWRIGALSHNLGNFPFTVFVFAFRFALLVSFLTLLASAMKRISQQMFWRGYTSPQGKGEAERAEAEEAAEPA
;
A
#
# COMPACT_ATOMS: atom_id res chain seq x y z
N MET A 1 8.44 24.84 0.65
CA MET A 1 9.73 24.20 0.26
C MET A 1 10.00 22.88 0.98
N LEU A 2 9.80 22.76 2.31
CA LEU A 2 10.07 21.51 3.06
C LEU A 2 9.43 20.25 2.45
N ARG A 3 8.16 20.30 2.03
CA ARG A 3 7.46 19.12 1.46
C ARG A 3 8.06 18.57 0.16
N ARG A 4 8.50 19.45 -0.74
CA ARG A 4 9.17 19.03 -2.00
C ARG A 4 10.52 18.39 -1.70
N PHE A 5 11.20 18.88 -0.66
CA PHE A 5 12.47 18.32 -0.19
C PHE A 5 12.28 16.91 0.36
N THR A 6 11.25 16.65 1.17
CA THR A 6 10.96 15.33 1.73
C THR A 6 10.63 14.28 0.66
N LEU A 7 9.86 14.63 -0.37
CA LEU A 7 9.50 13.71 -1.46
C LEU A 7 10.74 13.25 -2.24
N ILE A 8 11.64 14.16 -2.58
CA ILE A 8 12.88 13.86 -3.33
C ILE A 8 13.81 12.97 -2.49
N HIS A 9 13.96 13.23 -1.20
CA HIS A 9 14.80 12.40 -0.32
C HIS A 9 14.23 11.00 -0.15
N LEU A 10 12.91 10.87 -0.11
CA LEU A 10 12.24 9.59 0.04
C LEU A 10 12.27 8.78 -1.27
N LEU A 11 12.15 9.44 -2.43
CA LEU A 11 12.40 8.84 -3.74
C LEU A 11 13.86 8.40 -3.90
N LEU A 12 14.82 9.23 -3.49
CA LEU A 12 16.24 8.87 -3.45
C LEU A 12 16.50 7.70 -2.50
N GLY A 13 15.84 7.64 -1.35
CA GLY A 13 15.91 6.51 -0.43
C GLY A 13 15.39 5.21 -1.06
N VAL A 14 14.24 5.26 -1.73
CA VAL A 14 13.69 4.12 -2.48
C VAL A 14 14.62 3.69 -3.62
N ILE A 15 15.16 4.64 -4.38
CA ILE A 15 16.13 4.37 -5.46
C ILE A 15 17.41 3.75 -4.88
N PHE A 16 17.94 4.29 -3.78
CA PHE A 16 19.13 3.77 -3.11
C PHE A 16 18.92 2.35 -2.59
N ILE A 17 17.78 2.07 -1.94
CA ILE A 17 17.42 0.71 -1.50
C ILE A 17 17.33 -0.23 -2.71
N ASN A 18 16.67 0.19 -3.80
CA ASN A 18 16.59 -0.63 -5.01
C ASN A 18 17.96 -0.87 -5.65
N ILE A 19 18.84 0.14 -5.71
CA ILE A 19 20.21 -0.02 -6.22
C ILE A 19 21.00 -0.98 -5.34
N LEU A 20 20.92 -0.85 -4.02
CA LEU A 20 21.58 -1.75 -3.07
C LEU A 20 21.05 -3.19 -3.23
N MET A 21 19.73 -3.35 -3.40
CA MET A 21 19.10 -4.64 -3.60
C MET A 21 19.47 -5.26 -4.95
N ILE A 22 19.52 -4.48 -6.02
CA ILE A 22 20.00 -4.93 -7.35
C ILE A 22 21.47 -5.34 -7.25
N ALA A 23 22.31 -4.56 -6.56
CA ALA A 23 23.71 -4.91 -6.36
C ALA A 23 23.85 -6.23 -5.59
N LEU A 24 23.07 -6.43 -4.51
CA LEU A 24 23.05 -7.68 -3.75
C LEU A 24 22.47 -8.86 -4.57
N PHE A 25 21.47 -8.62 -5.41
CA PHE A 25 20.89 -9.59 -6.33
C PHE A 25 21.90 -10.03 -7.40
N VAL A 26 22.58 -9.07 -8.03
CA VAL A 26 23.65 -9.32 -9.01
C VAL A 26 24.82 -10.05 -8.36
N LEU A 27 25.22 -9.64 -7.14
CA LEU A 27 26.24 -10.35 -6.37
C LEU A 27 25.84 -11.80 -6.07
N ALA A 28 24.60 -12.04 -5.64
CA ALA A 28 24.08 -13.38 -5.39
C ALA A 28 24.02 -14.25 -6.66
N LEU A 29 23.61 -13.68 -7.82
CA LEU A 29 23.57 -14.40 -9.10
C LEU A 29 24.96 -14.69 -9.69
N SER A 30 25.93 -13.80 -9.47
CA SER A 30 27.28 -13.91 -10.04
C SER A 30 28.12 -15.06 -9.46
N GLY A 31 27.63 -15.79 -8.46
CA GLY A 31 28.37 -16.83 -7.75
C GLY A 31 29.49 -16.30 -6.83
N VAL A 32 29.94 -15.06 -7.02
CA VAL A 32 30.88 -14.33 -6.15
C VAL A 32 30.22 -13.92 -4.82
N GLY A 33 28.89 -13.83 -4.78
CA GLY A 33 28.08 -13.57 -3.58
C GLY A 33 28.08 -14.69 -2.54
N GLY A 34 28.85 -15.77 -2.76
CA GLY A 34 28.99 -16.89 -1.83
C GLY A 34 29.33 -16.49 -0.39
N LEU A 35 30.01 -15.36 -0.17
CA LEU A 35 30.28 -14.85 1.19
C LEU A 35 29.02 -14.31 1.88
N ALA A 36 28.19 -13.54 1.18
CA ALA A 36 26.95 -13.00 1.74
C ALA A 36 25.91 -14.09 1.96
N THR A 37 25.77 -15.01 1.00
CA THR A 37 24.86 -16.15 1.13
C THR A 37 25.37 -17.18 2.13
N ALA A 38 26.69 -17.42 2.24
CA ALA A 38 27.24 -18.28 3.29
C ALA A 38 27.16 -17.65 4.68
N TRP A 39 27.37 -16.34 4.82
CA TRP A 39 27.15 -15.63 6.08
C TRP A 39 25.67 -15.69 6.49
N PHE A 40 24.76 -15.45 5.55
CA PHE A 40 23.32 -15.53 5.77
C PHE A 40 22.90 -16.96 6.13
N ALA A 41 23.33 -17.96 5.36
CA ALA A 41 23.10 -19.37 5.62
C ALA A 41 23.62 -19.76 7.02
N LYS A 42 24.82 -19.29 7.41
CA LYS A 42 25.37 -19.51 8.76
C LYS A 42 24.55 -18.83 9.86
N LEU A 43 24.03 -17.63 9.62
CA LEU A 43 23.22 -16.86 10.59
C LEU A 43 21.88 -17.57 10.89
N ILE A 44 21.26 -18.14 9.87
CA ILE A 44 19.95 -18.80 9.96
C ILE A 44 20.05 -20.33 10.11
N GLY A 45 21.27 -20.86 10.23
CA GLY A 45 21.52 -22.29 10.42
C GLY A 45 21.22 -23.17 9.19
N LEU A 46 21.28 -22.61 7.98
CA LEU A 46 21.05 -23.30 6.72
C LEU A 46 22.37 -23.73 6.05
N GLY A 47 22.30 -24.77 5.22
CA GLY A 47 23.41 -25.21 4.38
C GLY A 47 23.74 -24.23 3.26
N THR A 48 24.98 -24.22 2.78
CA THR A 48 25.46 -23.34 1.69
C THR A 48 25.10 -23.86 0.28
N GLY A 49 23.95 -24.52 0.14
CA GLY A 49 23.50 -25.11 -1.14
C GLY A 49 22.77 -24.12 -2.06
N PRO A 50 22.46 -24.52 -3.31
CA PRO A 50 21.75 -23.65 -4.27
C PRO A 50 20.39 -23.14 -3.75
N GLN A 51 19.69 -23.95 -2.95
CA GLN A 51 18.41 -23.58 -2.34
C GLN A 51 18.53 -22.39 -1.38
N SER A 52 19.64 -22.27 -0.62
CA SER A 52 19.81 -21.13 0.28
C SER A 52 20.08 -19.81 -0.45
N ASN A 53 20.64 -19.86 -1.66
CA ASN A 53 20.73 -18.69 -2.54
C ASN A 53 19.34 -18.22 -2.99
N TYR A 54 18.44 -19.14 -3.40
CA TYR A 54 17.08 -18.77 -3.81
C TYR A 54 16.23 -18.26 -2.66
N LEU A 55 16.39 -18.83 -1.46
CA LEU A 55 15.76 -18.30 -0.25
C LEU A 55 16.29 -16.89 0.07
N PHE A 56 17.60 -16.68 0.02
CA PHE A 56 18.20 -15.36 0.25
C PHE A 56 17.66 -14.33 -0.74
N LEU A 57 17.64 -14.66 -2.03
CA LEU A 57 17.09 -13.80 -3.08
C LEU A 57 15.62 -13.49 -2.84
N SER A 58 14.81 -14.50 -2.48
CA SER A 58 13.38 -14.31 -2.21
C SER A 58 13.14 -13.42 -0.98
N LEU A 59 13.92 -13.60 0.08
CA LEU A 59 13.87 -12.74 1.28
C LEU A 59 14.30 -11.32 0.97
N LEU A 60 15.34 -11.16 0.15
CA LEU A 60 15.83 -9.86 -0.28
C LEU A 60 14.74 -9.10 -1.05
N VAL A 61 14.09 -9.74 -2.02
CA VAL A 61 12.97 -9.14 -2.75
C VAL A 61 11.76 -8.88 -1.84
N PHE A 62 11.47 -9.78 -0.88
CA PHE A 62 10.40 -9.58 0.10
C PHE A 62 10.65 -8.37 1.00
N VAL A 63 11.86 -8.23 1.55
CA VAL A 63 12.27 -7.08 2.36
C VAL A 63 12.24 -5.79 1.53
N ASN A 64 12.63 -5.83 0.26
CA ASN A 64 12.50 -4.68 -0.64
C ASN A 64 11.03 -4.27 -0.83
N GLY A 65 10.15 -5.25 -1.11
CA GLY A 65 8.71 -5.01 -1.20
C GLY A 65 8.15 -4.39 0.07
N ALA A 66 8.53 -4.90 1.25
CA ALA A 66 8.15 -4.36 2.54
C ALA A 66 8.68 -2.92 2.77
N ALA A 67 9.92 -2.63 2.36
CA ALA A 67 10.52 -1.32 2.46
C ALA A 67 9.84 -0.29 1.54
N ILE A 68 9.54 -0.67 0.29
CA ILE A 68 8.77 0.17 -0.65
C ILE A 68 7.38 0.46 -0.07
N LEU A 69 6.71 -0.57 0.46
CA LEU A 69 5.41 -0.42 1.09
C LEU A 69 5.48 0.52 2.30
N GLY A 70 6.46 0.35 3.19
CA GLY A 70 6.68 1.22 4.35
C GLY A 70 7.05 2.66 3.97
N ALA A 71 7.88 2.86 2.95
CA ALA A 71 8.18 4.18 2.41
C ALA A 71 6.92 4.84 1.84
N SER A 72 6.12 4.09 1.09
CA SER A 72 4.84 4.56 0.54
C SER A 72 3.87 4.97 1.64
N TYR A 73 3.85 4.25 2.77
CA TYR A 73 3.11 4.63 3.96
C TYR A 73 3.50 6.01 4.49
N LEU A 74 4.80 6.28 4.60
CA LEU A 74 5.31 7.56 5.10
C LEU A 74 4.96 8.73 4.17
N ILE A 75 4.79 8.49 2.87
CA ILE A 75 4.30 9.50 1.93
C ILE A 75 2.78 9.66 2.05
N LEU A 76 2.06 8.54 2.11
CA LEU A 76 0.60 8.53 2.03
C LEU A 76 -0.05 9.04 3.32
N VAL A 77 0.48 8.69 4.50
CA VAL A 77 -0.10 9.04 5.80
C VAL A 77 -0.24 10.57 5.97
N PRO A 78 0.79 11.41 5.73
CA PRO A 78 0.64 12.86 5.79
C PRO A 78 -0.42 13.40 4.82
N VAL A 79 -0.49 12.85 3.60
CA VAL A 79 -1.49 13.24 2.60
C VAL A 79 -2.92 12.88 3.06
N LEU A 80 -3.06 11.81 3.85
CA LEU A 80 -4.33 11.41 4.44
C LEU A 80 -4.66 12.17 5.74
N SER A 81 -3.66 12.54 6.55
CA SER A 81 -3.83 13.19 7.84
C SER A 81 -3.97 14.70 7.75
N GLU A 82 -3.44 15.32 6.69
CA GLU A 82 -3.73 16.70 6.34
C GLU A 82 -5.24 16.79 6.09
N GLY A 83 -5.92 17.20 7.17
CA GLY A 83 -7.30 17.68 7.13
C GLY A 83 -7.39 18.69 6.01
N GLN A 84 -8.47 18.60 5.24
CA GLN A 84 -8.74 19.53 4.16
C GLN A 84 -8.44 20.94 4.65
N ILE A 85 -7.59 21.67 3.91
CA ILE A 85 -7.62 23.13 3.92
C ILE A 85 -9.11 23.47 3.85
N GLY A 86 -9.64 24.05 4.95
CA GLY A 86 -11.06 24.25 5.13
C GLY A 86 -11.65 24.77 3.83
N SER A 87 -12.63 24.02 3.31
CA SER A 87 -13.46 24.33 2.13
C SER A 87 -12.88 25.46 1.28
N TYR A 88 -12.16 25.14 0.20
CA TYR A 88 -11.68 26.13 -0.78
C TYR A 88 -12.79 27.13 -1.15
N GLN A 89 -14.05 26.69 -1.18
CA GLN A 89 -15.23 27.51 -1.34
C GLN A 89 -15.51 28.43 -0.14
N ALA A 90 -15.42 27.96 1.11
CA ALA A 90 -15.55 28.81 2.29
C ALA A 90 -14.43 29.84 2.36
N LEU A 91 -13.19 29.49 2.00
CA LEU A 91 -12.09 30.44 1.92
C LEU A 91 -12.30 31.45 0.78
N HIS A 92 -12.74 30.98 -0.39
CA HIS A 92 -13.13 31.81 -1.53
C HIS A 92 -14.27 32.78 -1.15
N ASP A 93 -15.30 32.29 -0.48
CA ASP A 93 -16.46 33.08 -0.05
C ASP A 93 -16.08 34.07 1.05
N THR A 94 -15.16 33.68 1.96
CA THR A 94 -14.63 34.58 2.99
C THR A 94 -13.77 35.69 2.36
N LEU A 95 -12.91 35.36 1.40
CA LEU A 95 -12.08 36.31 0.68
C LEU A 95 -12.94 37.28 -0.15
N LYS A 96 -13.95 36.75 -0.86
CA LYS A 96 -14.86 37.55 -1.70
C LYS A 96 -15.79 38.46 -0.88
N ARG A 97 -16.12 38.08 0.36
CA ARG A 97 -16.94 38.91 1.28
C ARG A 97 -16.11 39.92 2.07
N SER A 98 -14.79 39.89 1.99
CA SER A 98 -13.93 40.78 2.78
C SER A 98 -13.70 42.10 2.06
N PRO A 99 -14.22 43.24 2.55
CA PRO A 99 -14.16 44.54 1.86
C PRO A 99 -12.75 45.14 1.81
N HIS A 100 -11.78 44.53 2.49
CA HIS A 100 -10.40 45.00 2.60
C HIS A 100 -9.41 44.29 1.68
N VAL A 101 -9.88 43.30 0.90
CA VAL A 101 -9.03 42.54 -0.01
C VAL A 101 -9.31 43.02 -1.43
N SER A 102 -8.28 43.47 -2.15
CA SER A 102 -8.43 43.85 -3.55
C SER A 102 -8.75 42.63 -4.41
N ASP A 103 -9.52 42.81 -5.49
CA ASP A 103 -9.87 41.72 -6.41
C ASP A 103 -8.62 41.04 -6.99
N GLU A 104 -7.56 41.81 -7.25
CA GLU A 104 -6.26 41.29 -7.71
C GLU A 104 -5.60 40.39 -6.64
N ALA A 105 -5.57 40.81 -5.38
CA ALA A 105 -5.01 40.00 -4.29
C ALA A 105 -5.83 38.73 -4.04
N CYS A 106 -7.16 38.82 -4.15
CA CYS A 106 -8.05 37.67 -4.08
C CYS A 106 -7.77 36.68 -5.21
N GLY A 107 -7.65 37.16 -6.45
CA GLY A 107 -7.31 36.35 -7.62
C GLY A 107 -5.96 35.63 -7.50
N GLU A 108 -4.93 36.33 -7.03
CA GLU A 108 -3.58 35.78 -6.83
C GLU A 108 -3.58 34.65 -5.78
N VAL A 109 -4.27 34.87 -4.65
CA VAL A 109 -4.40 33.87 -3.56
C VAL A 109 -5.16 32.64 -4.04
N LEU A 110 -6.29 32.84 -4.75
CA LEU A 110 -7.09 31.73 -5.28
C LEU A 110 -6.34 30.93 -6.33
N ARG A 111 -5.56 31.60 -7.19
CA ARG A 111 -4.71 30.96 -8.20
C ARG A 111 -3.58 30.16 -7.57
N SER A 112 -2.90 30.72 -6.57
CA SER A 112 -1.86 30.03 -5.80
C SER A 112 -2.41 28.78 -5.10
N LEU A 113 -3.56 28.91 -4.42
CA LEU A 113 -4.23 27.79 -3.77
C LEU A 113 -4.73 26.72 -4.75
N HIS A 114 -5.19 27.12 -5.93
CA HIS A 114 -5.59 26.18 -6.98
C HIS A 114 -4.39 25.35 -7.43
N HIS A 115 -3.25 26.00 -7.67
CA HIS A 115 -2.03 25.33 -8.10
C HIS A 115 -1.46 24.39 -7.02
N ASP A 116 -1.49 24.81 -5.74
CA ASP A 116 -1.11 23.97 -4.62
C ASP A 116 -2.04 22.75 -4.48
N ARG A 117 -3.34 22.93 -4.73
CA ARG A 117 -4.32 21.83 -4.72
C ARG A 117 -4.05 20.82 -5.83
N GLU A 118 -3.83 21.27 -7.06
CA GLU A 118 -3.47 20.39 -8.19
C GLU A 118 -2.19 19.61 -7.90
N ALA A 119 -1.17 20.28 -7.36
CA ALA A 119 0.09 19.64 -6.97
C ALA A 119 -0.11 18.61 -5.85
N MET A 120 -0.94 18.92 -4.85
CA MET A 120 -1.29 17.96 -3.78
C MET A 120 -2.06 16.76 -4.32
N GLU A 121 -3.02 16.96 -5.23
CA GLU A 121 -3.80 15.87 -5.81
C GLU A 121 -2.94 14.96 -6.69
N SER A 122 -2.05 15.54 -7.52
CA SER A 122 -1.08 14.79 -8.31
C SER A 122 -0.14 13.97 -7.42
N ASN A 123 0.41 14.57 -6.36
CA ASN A 123 1.26 13.88 -5.39
C ASN A 123 0.51 12.73 -4.68
N ARG A 124 -0.77 12.91 -4.35
CA ARG A 124 -1.61 11.86 -3.76
C ARG A 124 -1.77 10.68 -4.71
N ILE A 125 -2.10 10.94 -5.98
CA ILE A 125 -2.29 9.88 -6.99
C ILE A 125 -0.99 9.11 -7.16
N ASN A 126 0.14 9.79 -7.30
CA ASN A 126 1.45 9.16 -7.40
C ASN A 126 1.77 8.31 -6.16
N ALA A 127 1.53 8.84 -4.95
CA ALA A 127 1.71 8.09 -3.72
C ALA A 127 0.83 6.83 -3.66
N MET A 128 -0.42 6.91 -4.10
CA MET A 128 -1.32 5.75 -4.18
C MET A 128 -0.85 4.70 -5.19
N ILE A 129 -0.34 5.13 -6.35
CA ILE A 129 0.21 4.21 -7.36
C ILE A 129 1.41 3.47 -6.80
N VAL A 130 2.37 4.18 -6.20
CA VAL A 130 3.57 3.56 -5.60
C VAL A 130 3.16 2.61 -4.47
N PHE A 131 2.18 3.00 -3.65
CA PHE A 131 1.62 2.16 -2.59
C PHE A 131 1.00 0.86 -3.13
N LEU A 132 0.17 0.95 -4.18
CA LEU A 132 -0.46 -0.21 -4.82
C LEU A 132 0.56 -1.14 -5.46
N VAL A 133 1.57 -0.59 -6.13
CA VAL A 133 2.68 -1.38 -6.72
C VAL A 133 3.47 -2.08 -5.61
N GLY A 134 3.80 -1.39 -4.52
CA GLY A 134 4.47 -1.99 -3.37
C GLY A 134 3.66 -3.14 -2.75
N MET A 135 2.35 -2.95 -2.60
CA MET A 135 1.43 -3.98 -2.08
C MET A 135 1.35 -5.19 -3.01
N LEU A 136 1.27 -4.98 -4.33
CA LEU A 136 1.27 -6.05 -5.33
C LEU A 136 2.58 -6.85 -5.32
N LEU A 137 3.72 -6.16 -5.33
CA LEU A 137 5.03 -6.82 -5.27
C LEU A 137 5.18 -7.64 -3.99
N PHE A 138 4.77 -7.07 -2.85
CA PHE A 138 4.79 -7.75 -1.55
C PHE A 138 3.89 -9.01 -1.54
N ALA A 139 2.70 -8.94 -2.15
CA ALA A 139 1.80 -10.09 -2.26
C ALA A 139 2.33 -11.18 -3.22
N LEU A 140 2.89 -10.78 -4.37
CA LEU A 140 3.34 -11.71 -5.41
C LEU A 140 4.63 -12.46 -5.05
N ILE A 141 5.51 -11.85 -4.25
CA ILE A 141 6.77 -12.50 -3.84
C ILE A 141 6.57 -13.51 -2.70
N PHE A 142 5.48 -13.38 -1.93
CA PHE A 142 5.20 -14.25 -0.79
C PHE A 142 5.06 -15.75 -1.15
N PRO A 143 4.36 -16.15 -2.23
CA PRO A 143 4.40 -17.53 -2.74
C PRO A 143 5.80 -18.08 -2.97
N ALA A 144 6.66 -17.33 -3.67
CA ALA A 144 8.02 -17.76 -3.96
C ALA A 144 8.83 -17.94 -2.68
N LEU A 145 8.62 -17.07 -1.69
CA LEU A 145 9.23 -17.19 -0.38
C LEU A 145 8.76 -18.46 0.36
N CYS A 146 7.46 -18.75 0.35
CA CYS A 146 6.88 -19.95 0.95
C CYS A 146 7.44 -21.23 0.33
N TYR A 147 7.54 -21.26 -1.00
CA TYR A 147 8.14 -22.38 -1.73
C TYR A 147 9.61 -22.59 -1.34
N ASN A 148 10.41 -21.51 -1.35
CA ASN A 148 11.82 -21.60 -0.97
C ASN A 148 12.00 -21.96 0.51
N PHE A 149 11.14 -21.48 1.41
CA PHE A 149 11.15 -21.91 2.80
C PHE A 149 10.93 -23.41 2.94
N ALA A 150 9.96 -23.99 2.22
CA ALA A 150 9.73 -25.44 2.24
C ALA A 150 10.99 -26.21 1.82
N HIS A 151 11.60 -25.82 0.70
CA HIS A 151 12.70 -26.59 0.13
C HIS A 151 14.05 -26.29 0.79
N THR A 152 14.20 -25.21 1.54
CA THR A 152 15.48 -24.92 2.21
C THR A 152 15.54 -25.53 3.61
N PHE A 153 14.40 -25.73 4.27
CA PHE A 153 14.30 -26.31 5.61
C PHE A 153 13.80 -27.77 5.56
N GLU A 154 14.44 -28.60 4.72
CA GLU A 154 14.06 -30.02 4.53
C GLU A 154 14.15 -30.85 5.83
N ALA A 155 15.05 -30.50 6.75
CA ALA A 155 15.18 -31.15 8.06
C ALA A 155 14.47 -30.32 9.15
N GLY A 156 13.21 -30.64 9.46
CA GLY A 156 12.49 -29.95 10.54
C GLY A 156 11.00 -30.25 10.64
N ILE A 157 10.33 -29.48 11.50
CA ILE A 157 8.87 -29.52 11.66
C ILE A 157 8.23 -29.03 10.35
N PRO A 158 7.32 -29.82 9.73
CA PRO A 158 6.58 -29.42 8.54
C PRO A 158 6.03 -28.00 8.61
N LEU A 159 6.22 -27.20 7.55
CA LEU A 159 5.70 -25.83 7.48
C LEU A 159 4.21 -25.79 7.16
N PHE A 160 3.71 -26.79 6.45
CA PHE A 160 2.36 -26.82 5.91
C PHE A 160 1.58 -28.04 6.39
N VAL A 161 0.27 -27.89 6.34
CA VAL A 161 -0.74 -28.90 6.65
C VAL A 161 -1.68 -28.98 5.46
N ARG A 162 -1.95 -30.18 4.95
CA ARG A 162 -2.95 -30.46 3.91
C ARG A 162 -4.04 -31.32 4.53
N ASN A 163 -5.29 -30.87 4.47
CA ASN A 163 -6.44 -31.58 5.04
C ASN A 163 -6.24 -31.98 6.53
N GLY A 164 -5.62 -31.10 7.32
CA GLY A 164 -5.38 -31.35 8.75
C GLY A 164 -4.13 -32.17 9.07
N MET A 165 -3.46 -32.75 8.07
CA MET A 165 -2.24 -33.54 8.26
C MET A 165 -0.97 -32.76 7.85
N PRO A 166 0.10 -32.78 8.66
CA PRO A 166 1.39 -32.21 8.26
C PRO A 166 1.90 -32.84 6.96
N VAL A 167 2.41 -32.03 6.04
CA VAL A 167 2.97 -32.48 4.76
C VAL A 167 4.47 -32.29 4.79
N ALA A 168 5.23 -33.28 4.31
CA ALA A 168 6.68 -33.14 4.20
C ALA A 168 7.01 -31.94 3.30
N ASN A 169 7.98 -31.11 3.71
CA ASN A 169 8.29 -29.89 3.00
C ASN A 169 8.75 -30.14 1.54
N ALA A 170 9.36 -31.30 1.28
CA ALA A 170 9.80 -31.74 -0.04
C ALA A 170 8.62 -32.04 -1.00
N ASP A 171 7.42 -32.31 -0.48
CA ASP A 171 6.23 -32.63 -1.29
C ASP A 171 5.43 -31.38 -1.69
N ILE A 172 5.90 -30.19 -1.29
CA ILE A 172 5.23 -28.92 -1.60
C ILE A 172 5.58 -28.51 -3.03
N THR A 173 4.57 -28.39 -3.87
CA THR A 173 4.78 -27.92 -5.25
C THR A 173 4.80 -26.39 -5.35
N ILE A 174 5.22 -25.86 -6.50
CA ILE A 174 5.11 -24.41 -6.77
C ILE A 174 3.65 -23.98 -6.75
N ASP A 175 2.76 -24.77 -7.37
CA ASP A 175 1.32 -24.48 -7.43
C ASP A 175 0.69 -24.43 -6.04
N ASP A 176 1.07 -25.36 -5.16
CA ASP A 176 0.68 -25.36 -3.75
C ASP A 176 1.06 -24.04 -3.07
N ALA A 177 2.29 -23.57 -3.27
CA ALA A 177 2.78 -22.33 -2.68
C ALA A 177 2.09 -21.09 -3.25
N VAL A 178 1.77 -21.07 -4.56
CA VAL A 178 1.00 -20.02 -5.22
C VAL A 178 -0.42 -19.96 -4.66
N MET A 179 -1.12 -21.09 -4.59
CA MET A 179 -2.48 -21.14 -4.06
C MET A 179 -2.52 -20.77 -2.58
N PHE A 180 -1.53 -21.21 -1.80
CA PHE A 180 -1.40 -20.81 -0.39
C PHE A 180 -1.18 -19.30 -0.24
N GLY A 181 -0.28 -18.71 -1.03
CA GLY A 181 0.01 -17.27 -0.93
C GLY A 181 -1.17 -16.40 -1.39
N LEU A 182 -1.87 -16.79 -2.46
CA LEU A 182 -3.11 -16.15 -2.88
C LEU A 182 -4.20 -16.26 -1.81
N ASP A 183 -4.34 -17.42 -1.16
CA ASP A 183 -5.25 -17.61 -0.03
C ASP A 183 -4.92 -16.66 1.12
N GLN A 184 -3.64 -16.51 1.48
CA GLN A 184 -3.22 -15.59 2.55
C GLN A 184 -3.50 -14.12 2.19
N ALA A 185 -3.23 -13.72 0.94
CA ALA A 185 -3.51 -12.37 0.47
C ALA A 185 -5.02 -12.08 0.41
N ALA A 186 -5.82 -13.03 -0.08
CA ALA A 186 -7.27 -12.92 -0.15
C ALA A 186 -7.90 -12.80 1.25
N ARG A 187 -7.40 -13.53 2.24
CA ARG A 187 -7.86 -13.40 3.64
C ARG A 187 -7.53 -12.04 4.23
N ALA A 188 -6.37 -11.48 3.94
CA ALA A 188 -6.04 -10.12 4.37
C ALA A 188 -6.94 -9.07 3.68
N ALA A 189 -7.18 -9.23 2.37
CA ALA A 189 -8.04 -8.32 1.59
C ALA A 189 -9.52 -8.36 2.01
N THR A 190 -10.00 -9.53 2.44
CA THR A 190 -11.39 -9.75 2.87
C THR A 190 -11.59 -9.48 4.36
N LEU A 191 -10.64 -8.83 5.05
CA LEU A 191 -10.69 -8.56 6.49
C LEU A 191 -10.96 -9.84 7.32
N PHE A 192 -10.37 -10.96 6.90
CA PHE A 192 -10.55 -12.29 7.49
C PHE A 192 -11.97 -12.87 7.41
N LEU A 193 -12.86 -12.31 6.57
CA LEU A 193 -14.20 -12.86 6.36
C LEU A 193 -14.14 -14.31 5.85
N LEU A 194 -13.14 -14.64 5.02
CA LEU A 194 -12.90 -16.01 4.55
C LEU A 194 -12.51 -16.98 5.69
N ASP A 195 -11.87 -16.50 6.76
CA ASP A 195 -11.58 -17.32 7.95
C ASP A 195 -12.90 -17.67 8.68
N VAL A 196 -13.83 -16.72 8.78
CA VAL A 196 -15.15 -16.91 9.44
C VAL A 196 -15.98 -17.98 8.71
N PHE A 197 -15.99 -17.97 7.38
CA PHE A 197 -16.73 -18.96 6.58
C PHE A 197 -15.96 -20.25 6.31
N GLY A 198 -14.73 -20.37 6.81
CA GLY A 198 -13.86 -21.54 6.56
C GLY A 198 -13.49 -21.74 5.09
N TRP A 199 -13.69 -20.73 4.24
CA TRP A 199 -13.40 -20.81 2.82
C TRP A 199 -11.89 -20.75 2.58
N ARG A 200 -11.40 -21.60 1.68
CA ARG A 200 -9.99 -21.66 1.30
C ARG A 200 -9.87 -21.74 -0.22
N ILE A 201 -8.89 -21.03 -0.78
CA ILE A 201 -8.57 -21.13 -2.21
C ILE A 201 -7.76 -22.40 -2.48
N GLY A 202 -6.83 -22.74 -1.58
CA GLY A 202 -5.99 -23.93 -1.68
C GLY A 202 -6.23 -24.95 -0.56
N ALA A 203 -5.70 -26.16 -0.75
CA ALA A 203 -5.78 -27.25 0.22
C ALA A 203 -4.78 -27.11 1.40
N LEU A 204 -3.80 -26.20 1.28
CA LEU A 204 -2.78 -25.98 2.30
C LEU A 204 -3.21 -24.93 3.33
N SER A 205 -2.83 -25.19 4.57
CA SER A 205 -2.73 -24.20 5.66
C SER A 205 -1.33 -24.25 6.27
N HIS A 206 -0.91 -23.20 6.97
CA HIS A 206 0.34 -23.23 7.73
C HIS A 206 0.20 -24.19 8.93
N ASN A 207 1.29 -24.83 9.32
CA ASN A 207 1.35 -25.67 10.49
C ASN A 207 1.52 -24.82 11.76
N LEU A 208 0.52 -24.82 12.64
CA LEU A 208 0.58 -24.11 13.92
C LEU A 208 1.69 -24.63 14.85
N GLY A 209 2.12 -25.88 14.66
CA GLY A 209 3.27 -26.44 15.37
C GLY A 209 4.61 -25.81 14.97
N ASN A 210 4.66 -25.13 13.82
CA ASN A 210 5.81 -24.34 13.39
C ASN A 210 5.56 -22.85 13.72
N PHE A 211 5.88 -22.46 14.95
CA PHE A 211 5.64 -21.11 15.46
C PHE A 211 6.32 -20.01 14.62
N PRO A 212 7.61 -20.11 14.23
CA PRO A 212 8.25 -19.08 13.40
C PRO A 212 7.55 -18.85 12.06
N PHE A 213 7.16 -19.93 11.36
CA PHE A 213 6.45 -19.81 10.10
C PHE A 213 5.03 -19.25 10.29
N THR A 214 4.36 -19.63 11.37
CA THR A 214 3.05 -19.08 11.73
C THR A 214 3.11 -17.57 11.98
N VAL A 215 4.10 -17.11 12.76
CA VAL A 215 4.33 -15.67 13.00
C VAL A 215 4.66 -14.95 11.70
N PHE A 216 5.44 -15.57 10.83
CA PHE A 216 5.78 -15.01 9.53
C PHE A 216 4.54 -14.82 8.63
N VAL A 217 3.69 -15.84 8.51
CA VAL A 217 2.41 -15.77 7.78
C VAL A 217 1.48 -14.72 8.38
N PHE A 218 1.43 -14.62 9.72
CA PHE A 218 0.67 -13.59 10.42
C PHE A 218 1.18 -12.19 10.10
N ALA A 219 2.49 -11.95 10.17
CA ALA A 219 3.09 -10.65 9.87
C ALA A 219 2.81 -10.21 8.42
N PHE A 220 2.89 -11.14 7.47
CA PHE A 220 2.50 -10.90 6.08
C PHE A 220 1.02 -10.48 5.97
N ARG A 221 0.11 -11.27 6.55
CA ARG A 221 -1.33 -10.96 6.55
C ARG A 221 -1.62 -9.61 7.19
N PHE A 222 -0.97 -9.32 8.32
CA PHE A 222 -1.14 -8.06 9.05
C PHE A 222 -0.67 -6.87 8.22
N ALA A 223 0.50 -6.95 7.58
CA ALA A 223 1.00 -5.89 6.71
C ALA A 223 0.04 -5.60 5.53
N LEU A 224 -0.49 -6.65 4.89
CA LEU A 224 -1.50 -6.48 3.84
C LEU A 224 -2.82 -5.92 4.38
N LEU A 225 -3.29 -6.40 5.52
CA LEU A 225 -4.52 -5.91 6.16
C LEU A 225 -4.44 -4.40 6.43
N VAL A 226 -3.38 -3.95 7.08
CA VAL A 226 -3.18 -2.51 7.36
C VAL A 226 -3.14 -1.74 6.03
N SER A 227 -2.57 -2.34 4.98
CA SER A 227 -2.51 -1.75 3.63
C SER A 227 -3.88 -1.57 3.00
N PHE A 228 -4.72 -2.60 3.04
CA PHE A 228 -6.09 -2.52 2.58
C PHE A 228 -6.91 -1.52 3.39
N LEU A 229 -6.78 -1.49 4.72
CA LEU A 229 -7.47 -0.53 5.58
C LEU A 229 -7.06 0.91 5.26
N THR A 230 -5.80 1.15 4.89
CA THR A 230 -5.31 2.48 4.50
C THR A 230 -5.93 2.94 3.19
N LEU A 231 -6.00 2.06 2.20
CA LEU A 231 -6.68 2.32 0.93
C LEU A 231 -8.18 2.54 1.13
N LEU A 232 -8.82 1.72 1.96
CA LEU A 232 -10.25 1.84 2.27
C LEU A 232 -10.54 3.16 2.98
N ALA A 233 -9.76 3.53 3.99
CA ALA A 233 -9.89 4.81 4.70
C ALA A 233 -9.74 6.01 3.74
N SER A 234 -8.77 5.94 2.82
CA SER A 234 -8.57 6.94 1.77
C SER A 234 -9.79 7.06 0.84
N ALA A 235 -10.33 5.92 0.39
CA ALA A 235 -11.50 5.87 -0.47
C ALA A 235 -12.76 6.39 0.23
N MET A 236 -13.04 5.95 1.47
CA MET A 236 -14.18 6.42 2.26
C MET A 236 -14.12 7.92 2.53
N LYS A 237 -12.94 8.46 2.84
CA LYS A 237 -12.74 9.92 3.00
C LYS A 237 -13.17 10.66 1.73
N ARG A 238 -12.82 10.17 0.54
CA ARG A 238 -13.23 10.76 -0.74
C ARG A 238 -14.73 10.69 -0.98
N ILE A 239 -15.36 9.55 -0.71
CA ILE A 239 -16.81 9.38 -0.91
C ILE A 239 -17.58 10.29 0.04
N SER A 240 -17.20 10.31 1.33
CA SER A 240 -17.79 11.19 2.34
C SER A 240 -17.73 12.67 1.91
N GLN A 241 -16.59 13.10 1.38
CA GLN A 241 -16.44 14.45 0.82
C GLN A 241 -17.40 14.69 -0.35
N GLN A 242 -17.45 13.79 -1.34
CA GLN A 242 -18.36 13.94 -2.49
C GLN A 242 -19.85 14.01 -2.06
N MET A 243 -20.25 13.21 -1.07
CA MET A 243 -21.62 13.22 -0.55
C MET A 243 -21.93 14.52 0.21
N PHE A 244 -21.02 15.01 1.06
CA PHE A 244 -21.18 16.28 1.77
C PHE A 244 -21.39 17.45 0.79
N TRP A 245 -20.60 17.49 -0.28
CA TRP A 245 -20.72 18.54 -1.30
C TRP A 245 -22.02 18.47 -2.09
N ARG A 246 -22.48 17.26 -2.47
CA ARG A 246 -23.77 17.10 -3.14
C ARG A 246 -24.94 17.57 -2.27
N GLY A 247 -24.86 17.36 -0.96
CA GLY A 247 -25.86 17.83 0.01
C GLY A 247 -25.99 19.35 0.05
N TYR A 248 -24.86 20.09 0.06
CA TYR A 248 -24.83 21.56 0.04
C TYR A 248 -25.29 22.18 -1.29
N THR A 249 -25.13 21.48 -2.41
CA THR A 249 -25.65 21.93 -3.72
C THR A 249 -27.12 21.56 -3.96
N SER A 250 -27.79 20.91 -3.01
CA SER A 250 -29.22 20.55 -3.11
C SER A 250 -30.11 21.59 -2.40
N PRO A 251 -31.44 21.51 -2.59
CA PRO A 251 -32.35 22.44 -3.29
C PRO A 251 -32.33 23.96 -2.97
N GLN A 252 -31.52 24.49 -2.05
CA GLN A 252 -31.46 25.94 -1.80
C GLN A 252 -30.91 26.72 -3.00
N GLY A 253 -29.86 26.21 -3.67
CA GLY A 253 -29.33 26.83 -4.88
C GLY A 253 -30.26 26.76 -6.10
N LYS A 254 -31.18 25.79 -6.15
CA LYS A 254 -32.25 25.76 -7.17
C LYS A 254 -33.35 26.76 -6.87
N GLY A 255 -33.76 26.87 -5.61
CA GLY A 255 -34.78 27.83 -5.20
C GLY A 255 -34.34 29.30 -5.34
N GLU A 256 -33.05 29.59 -5.19
CA GLU A 256 -32.51 30.94 -5.41
C GLU A 256 -32.33 31.26 -6.90
N ALA A 257 -31.92 30.29 -7.73
CA ALA A 257 -31.85 30.47 -9.18
C ALA A 257 -33.24 30.65 -9.81
N GLU A 258 -34.23 29.85 -9.39
CA GLU A 258 -35.62 29.99 -9.85
C GLU A 258 -36.27 31.30 -9.37
N ARG A 259 -35.87 31.83 -8.20
CA ARG A 259 -36.32 33.15 -7.72
C ARG A 259 -35.69 34.30 -8.49
N ALA A 260 -34.40 34.21 -8.81
CA ALA A 260 -33.71 35.23 -9.60
C ALA A 260 -34.26 35.30 -11.04
N GLU A 261 -34.51 34.15 -11.69
CA GLU A 261 -35.18 34.11 -13.00
C GLU A 261 -36.62 34.66 -12.94
N ALA A 262 -37.34 34.43 -11.83
CA ALA A 262 -38.68 34.99 -11.63
C ALA A 262 -38.68 36.51 -11.37
N GLU A 263 -37.67 37.05 -10.69
CA GLU A 263 -37.52 38.51 -10.48
C GLU A 263 -37.09 39.23 -11.76
N GLU A 264 -36.18 38.67 -12.55
CA GLU A 264 -35.73 39.24 -13.82
C GLU A 264 -36.84 39.25 -14.88
N ALA A 265 -37.73 38.25 -14.87
CA ALA A 265 -38.92 38.22 -15.72
C ALA A 265 -40.04 39.19 -15.26
N ALA A 266 -39.95 39.74 -14.04
CA ALA A 266 -40.97 40.61 -13.45
C ALA A 266 -40.63 42.10 -13.51
N GLU A 267 -39.42 42.50 -13.94
CA GLU A 267 -39.10 43.91 -14.18
C GLU A 267 -39.76 44.41 -15.49
N PRO A 268 -40.71 45.37 -15.42
CA PRO A 268 -41.33 45.93 -16.61
C PRO A 268 -40.34 46.87 -17.33
N ALA A 269 -40.23 46.68 -18.66
CA ALA A 269 -39.46 47.52 -19.58
C ALA A 269 -39.92 48.98 -19.63
#